data_AF-A0A3D4F8R8-F1
#
_entry.id   AF-A0A3D4F8R8-F1
#
_cell.length_a   1.000
_cell.length_b   1.000
_cell.length_c   1.000
_cell.angle_alpha   90.00
_cell.angle_beta   90.00
_cell.angle_gamma   90.00
#
_symmetry.space_group_name_H-M   'P 1'
#
loop_
_entity.id
_entity.type
_entity.pdbx_description
1 polymer ?
#
loop_
_entity_poly.entity_id
_entity_poly.type
_entity_poly.pdbx_seq_one_letter_code
_entity_poly.pdbx_strand_id
1 'polypeptide(L)'
;MRDIWTEQRKLEIWLKIELLATEALVEQGLVPLRDFRKMKKGAAFSIDRCKELERTLNHDVIAFTTNVAENINDKASRWLHYGLTSSDL
;
A
#
# COMPACT_ATOMS: atom_id res chain seq x y z
N MET A 1 -22.49 -1.72 11.53
CA MET A 1 -22.28 -0.46 10.75
C MET A 1 -21.03 0.31 11.18
N ARG A 2 -20.68 0.38 12.47
CA ARG A 2 -19.46 1.10 12.92
C ARG A 2 -18.16 0.51 12.37
N ASP A 3 -18.07 -0.81 12.24
CA ASP A 3 -16.83 -1.50 11.84
C ASP A 3 -16.37 -1.17 10.41
N ILE A 4 -17.31 -0.85 9.52
CA ILE A 4 -17.05 -0.54 8.10
C ILE A 4 -16.26 0.77 7.96
N TRP A 5 -16.54 1.74 8.83
CA TRP A 5 -15.96 3.08 8.80
C TRP A 5 -14.78 3.24 9.77
N THR A 6 -14.17 2.13 10.16
CA THR A 6 -12.97 2.16 11.00
C THR A 6 -11.73 2.44 10.15
N GLU A 7 -10.76 3.13 10.75
CA GLU A 7 -9.46 3.35 10.11
C GLU A 7 -8.76 2.04 9.72
N GLN A 8 -8.87 1.01 10.57
CA GLN A 8 -8.38 -0.34 10.25
C GLN A 8 -8.99 -0.83 8.94
N ARG A 9 -10.31 -0.75 8.81
CA ARG A 9 -11.00 -1.23 7.62
C ARG A 9 -10.65 -0.41 6.37
N LYS A 10 -10.50 0.91 6.51
CA LYS A 10 -10.04 1.80 5.44
C LYS A 10 -8.67 1.35 4.90
N LEU A 11 -7.68 1.19 5.78
CA LEU A 11 -6.32 0.80 5.38
C LEU A 11 -6.24 -0.63 4.83
N GLU A 12 -7.07 -1.56 5.33
CA GLU A 12 -7.21 -2.89 4.75
C GLU A 12 -7.71 -2.85 3.30
N ILE A 13 -8.70 -2.00 3.03
CA ILE A 13 -9.25 -1.82 1.68
C ILE A 13 -8.20 -1.19 0.78
N TRP A 14 -7.49 -0.15 1.23
CA TRP A 14 -6.39 0.46 0.47
C TRP A 14 -5.30 -0.55 0.13
N LEU A 15 -4.83 -1.35 1.09
CA LEU A 15 -3.84 -2.39 0.83
C LEU A 15 -4.33 -3.39 -0.22
N LYS A 16 -5.62 -3.75 -0.17
CA LYS A 16 -6.22 -4.65 -1.15
C LYS A 16 -6.24 -4.01 -2.55
N ILE A 17 -6.62 -2.75 -2.66
CA ILE A 17 -6.64 -2.02 -3.94
C ILE A 17 -5.22 -1.95 -4.52
N GLU A 18 -4.22 -1.58 -3.71
CA GLU A 18 -2.81 -1.53 -4.11
C GLU A 18 -2.28 -2.86 -4.68
N LEU A 19 -2.60 -3.97 -4.00
CA LEU A 19 -2.18 -5.29 -4.46
C LEU A 19 -2.87 -5.68 -5.77
N LEU A 20 -4.16 -5.37 -5.93
CA LEU A 20 -4.89 -5.64 -7.16
C LEU A 20 -4.39 -4.78 -8.34
N ALA A 21 -4.10 -3.50 -8.09
CA ALA A 21 -3.52 -2.62 -9.09
C ALA A 21 -2.15 -3.13 -9.54
N THR A 22 -1.30 -3.53 -8.60
CA THR A 22 0.01 -4.12 -8.92
C THR A 22 -0.13 -5.45 -9.66
N GLU A 23 -1.11 -6.29 -9.29
CA GLU A 23 -1.41 -7.55 -9.98
C GLU A 23 -1.80 -7.31 -11.45
N ALA A 24 -2.66 -6.32 -11.72
CA ALA A 24 -3.00 -5.92 -13.08
C ALA A 24 -1.76 -5.45 -13.87
N LEU A 25 -0.83 -4.71 -13.24
CA LEU A 25 0.43 -4.32 -13.88
C LEU A 25 1.36 -5.51 -14.18
N VAL A 26 1.28 -6.60 -13.41
CA VAL A 26 1.99 -7.85 -13.70
C VAL A 26 1.38 -8.54 -14.93
N GLU A 27 0.06 -8.58 -15.03
CA GLU A 27 -0.63 -9.14 -16.20
C GLU A 27 -0.31 -8.38 -17.49
N GLN A 28 -0.14 -7.06 -17.40
CA GLN A 28 0.29 -6.20 -18.51
C GLN A 28 1.81 -6.29 -18.79
N GLY A 29 2.58 -7.05 -18.01
CA GLY A 29 4.02 -7.24 -18.20
C GLY A 29 4.90 -6.08 -17.76
N LEU A 30 4.35 -5.04 -17.10
CA LEU A 30 5.14 -3.91 -16.59
C LEU A 30 5.89 -4.26 -15.30
N VAL A 31 5.24 -4.99 -14.40
CA VAL A 31 5.83 -5.39 -13.12
C VAL A 31 6.29 -6.85 -13.19
N PRO A 32 7.54 -7.18 -12.85
CA PRO A 32 7.99 -8.57 -12.80
C PRO A 32 7.22 -9.35 -11.73
N LEU A 33 6.71 -10.54 -12.09
CA LEU A 33 6.00 -11.43 -11.14
C LEU A 33 6.81 -11.75 -9.88
N ARG A 34 8.15 -11.80 -10.00
CA ARG A 34 9.06 -11.99 -8.86
C ARG A 34 8.94 -10.86 -7.84
N ASP A 35 8.86 -9.62 -8.31
CA ASP A 35 8.79 -8.43 -7.45
C ASP A 35 7.41 -8.35 -6.80
N PHE A 36 6.34 -8.64 -7.54
CA PHE A 36 4.99 -8.75 -6.97
C PHE A 36 4.88 -9.81 -5.85
N ARG A 37 5.50 -10.99 -6.02
CA ARG A 37 5.52 -12.03 -4.97
C ARG A 37 6.21 -11.54 -3.69
N LYS A 38 7.28 -10.76 -3.83
CA LYS A 38 7.98 -10.16 -2.68
C LYS A 38 7.11 -9.11 -2.00
N MET A 39 6.49 -8.22 -2.77
CA MET A 39 5.56 -7.22 -2.24
C MET A 39 4.43 -7.91 -1.48
N LYS A 40 3.75 -8.88 -2.09
CA LYS A 40 2.63 -9.60 -1.47
C LYS A 40 3.02 -10.32 -0.17
N LYS A 41 4.27 -10.78 -0.05
CA LYS A 41 4.79 -11.41 1.17
C LYS A 41 4.98 -10.41 2.32
N GLY A 42 5.39 -9.17 2.01
CA GLY A 42 5.62 -8.11 2.99
C GLY A 42 4.53 -7.04 3.05
N ALA A 43 3.42 -7.24 2.32
CA ALA A 43 2.28 -6.33 2.26
C ALA A 43 1.54 -6.35 3.59
N ALA A 44 1.98 -5.51 4.51
CA ALA A 44 1.40 -5.29 5.82
C ALA A 44 1.45 -3.80 6.15
N PHE A 45 0.64 -3.38 7.13
CA PHE A 45 0.67 -2.03 7.67
C PHE A 45 0.44 -2.04 9.18
N SER A 46 0.78 -0.94 9.83
CA SER A 46 0.47 -0.65 11.24
C SER A 46 -0.20 0.71 11.35
N ILE A 47 -1.39 0.76 11.97
CA ILE A 47 -2.13 2.02 12.17
C ILE A 47 -1.27 3.04 12.93
N ASP A 48 -0.61 2.59 14.01
CA ASP A 48 0.16 3.50 14.86
C ASP A 48 1.32 4.10 14.09
N ARG A 49 1.99 3.30 13.26
CA ARG A 49 3.08 3.77 12.40
C ARG A 49 2.59 4.72 11.30
N CYS A 50 1.44 4.43 10.68
CA CYS A 50 0.82 5.36 9.74
C CYS A 50 0.51 6.71 10.39
N LYS A 51 -0.04 6.72 11.62
CA LYS A 51 -0.33 7.97 12.35
C LYS A 51 0.92 8.75 12.72
N GLU A 52 2.01 8.07 13.08
CA GLU A 52 3.30 8.72 13.32
C GLU A 52 3.83 9.41 12.07
N LEU A 53 3.79 8.72 10.93
CA LEU A 53 4.21 9.25 9.64
C LEU A 53 3.29 10.38 9.16
N GLU A 54 1.98 10.27 9.37
CA GLU A 54 1.02 11.30 8.99
C GLU A 54 1.29 12.62 9.73
N ARG A 55 1.69 12.57 11.00
CA ARG A 55 2.04 13.79 11.78
C ARG A 55 3.22 14.57 11.20
N THR A 56 4.14 13.89 10.51
CA THR A 56 5.33 14.54 9.93
C THR A 56 5.11 14.88 8.45
N LEU A 57 4.41 14.02 7.72
CA LEU A 57 4.17 14.15 6.29
C LEU A 57 2.94 15.01 5.97
N ASN A 58 2.03 15.19 6.94
CA ASN A 58 0.73 15.85 6.78
C ASN A 58 -0.10 15.28 5.62
N HIS A 59 0.06 13.99 5.33
CA HIS A 59 -0.66 13.29 4.28
C HIS A 59 -0.81 11.79 4.60
N ASP A 60 -2.05 11.33 4.69
CA ASP A 60 -2.44 9.97 5.07
C ASP A 60 -2.06 8.89 4.03
N VAL A 61 -2.30 9.11 2.74
CA VAL A 61 -1.90 8.18 1.67
C VAL A 61 -0.38 8.02 1.60
N ILE A 62 0.38 9.12 1.71
CA ILE A 62 1.85 9.05 1.73
C ILE A 62 2.33 8.31 2.97
N ALA A 63 1.73 8.58 4.14
CA ALA A 63 2.05 7.86 5.37
C ALA A 63 1.77 6.35 5.25
N PHE A 64 0.62 5.97 4.67
CA PHE A 64 0.24 4.58 4.43
C PHE A 64 1.20 3.87 3.47
N THR A 65 1.40 4.43 2.27
CA THR A 65 2.30 3.85 1.25
C THR A 65 3.74 3.75 1.74
N THR A 66 4.20 4.73 2.51
CA THR A 66 5.52 4.69 3.18
C THR A 66 5.59 3.53 4.17
N ASN A 67 4.57 3.35 5.02
CA ASN A 67 4.56 2.25 5.98
C ASN A 67 4.52 0.86 5.31
N VAL A 68 3.73 0.71 4.24
CA VAL A 68 3.68 -0.55 3.48
C VAL A 68 5.03 -0.83 2.81
N ALA A 69 5.69 0.20 2.27
CA ALA A 69 7.03 0.07 1.72
C ALA A 69 8.09 -0.32 2.78
N GLU A 70 8.00 0.24 4.00
CA GLU A 70 8.83 -0.16 5.16
C GLU A 70 8.64 -1.65 5.48
N ASN A 71 7.40 -2.15 5.49
CA ASN A 71 7.09 -3.56 5.79
C ASN A 71 7.54 -4.53 4.69
N ILE A 72 7.49 -4.11 3.41
CA ILE A 72 8.01 -4.92 2.30
C ILE A 72 9.53 -5.11 2.42
N ASN A 73 10.25 -4.08 2.85
CA ASN A 73 11.71 -4.08 3.07
C ASN A 73 12.52 -4.70 1.91
N ASP A 74 12.09 -4.44 0.67
CA ASP A 74 12.74 -4.91 -0.55
C ASP A 74 12.59 -3.85 -1.64
N LYS A 75 13.50 -3.81 -2.61
CA LYS A 75 13.44 -2.90 -3.76
C LYS A 75 12.14 -3.01 -4.56
N ALA A 76 11.45 -4.15 -4.46
CA ALA A 76 10.13 -4.36 -5.05
C ALA A 76 9.08 -3.33 -4.58
N SER A 77 9.24 -2.70 -3.41
CA SER A 77 8.33 -1.67 -2.91
C SER A 77 8.16 -0.46 -3.85
N ARG A 78 9.11 -0.24 -4.77
CA ARG A 78 9.02 0.81 -5.81
C ARG A 78 7.81 0.70 -6.73
N TRP A 79 7.20 -0.47 -6.81
CA TRP A 79 6.02 -0.74 -7.64
C TRP A 79 4.71 -0.49 -6.90
N LEU A 80 4.76 -0.27 -5.59
CA LEU A 80 3.60 0.12 -4.80
C LEU A 80 3.10 1.49 -5.26
N HIS A 81 1.78 1.64 -5.42
CA HIS A 81 1.13 2.88 -5.86
C HIS A 81 1.64 3.40 -7.23
N TYR A 82 2.23 2.54 -8.06
CA TYR A 82 2.84 2.95 -9.32
C TYR A 82 1.78 3.37 -10.34
N GLY A 83 1.85 4.63 -10.77
CA GLY A 83 0.93 5.19 -11.77
C GLY A 83 -0.44 5.57 -11.23
N LEU A 84 -0.63 5.53 -9.91
CA LEU A 84 -1.85 5.95 -9.24
C LEU A 84 -1.70 7.35 -8.63
N THR A 85 -2.85 7.97 -8.38
CA THR A 85 -2.99 9.19 -7.58
C THR A 85 -3.65 8.87 -6.24
N SER A 86 -3.55 9.78 -5.27
CA SER A 86 -4.13 9.59 -3.95
C SER A 86 -5.65 9.38 -3.96
N SER A 87 -6.35 9.89 -4.97
CA SER A 87 -7.81 9.74 -5.12
C SER A 87 -8.25 8.41 -5.73
N ASP A 88 -7.31 7.59 -6.24
CA ASP A 88 -7.61 6.24 -6.72
C ASP A 88 -7.81 5.24 -5.55
N LEU A 89 -7.53 5.69 -4.31
CA LEU A 89 -7.76 5.01 -3.04
C LEU A 89 -8.93 5.60 -2.28
#